data_AF-A0A318IE11-F1
#
_entry.id   AF-A0A318IE11-F1
#
_cell.length_a   1.000
_cell.length_b   1.000
_cell.length_c   1.000
_cell.angle_alpha   90.00
_cell.angle_beta   90.00
_cell.angle_gamma   90.00
#
_symmetry.space_group_name_H-M   'P 1'
#
loop_
_entity.id
_entity.type
_entity.pdbx_description
1 polymer ?
#
loop_
_entity_poly.entity_id
_entity_poly.type
_entity_poly.pdbx_seq_one_letter_code
_entity_poly.pdbx_strand_id
1 'polypeptide(L)'
;MESENSTKLKDFFGKEYDSLRRYVATKISDTANRDAEDIIQDVALKLFSGADRYAPINNVAGFVYKSIRNRIIDVMRTTKNTNSVDMDNNLVDLVDVMHQVANSYSSEETVLLLKKCIDQLKPVYKDIIIAVDFEGYSYKEISNQTGISTGTLMSRRHRALGILYTKIEQKIIR
;
A
#
# COMPACT_ATOMS: atom_id res chain seq x y z
N MET A 1 30.14 1.53 -8.90
CA MET A 1 29.39 2.70 -8.39
C MET A 1 28.01 2.17 -8.04
N GLU A 2 27.53 2.37 -6.81
CA GLU A 2 26.18 1.99 -6.43
C GLU A 2 25.17 2.82 -7.25
N SER A 3 24.12 2.20 -7.80
CA SER A 3 23.12 2.96 -8.58
C SER A 3 22.29 3.86 -7.67
N GLU A 4 21.77 4.94 -8.24
CA GLU A 4 20.86 5.87 -7.55
C GLU A 4 19.67 5.14 -6.91
N ASN A 5 19.14 4.13 -7.61
CA ASN A 5 18.06 3.28 -7.10
C ASN A 5 18.49 2.47 -5.87
N SER A 6 19.71 1.90 -5.87
CA SER A 6 20.22 1.13 -4.73
C SER A 6 20.41 2.02 -3.49
N THR A 7 20.98 3.21 -3.66
CA THR A 7 21.13 4.18 -2.57
C THR A 7 19.76 4.59 -1.99
N LYS A 8 18.80 4.93 -2.86
CA LYS A 8 17.43 5.26 -2.48
C LYS A 8 16.75 4.13 -1.69
N LEU A 9 16.87 2.89 -2.16
CA LEU A 9 16.31 1.72 -1.48
C LEU A 9 16.97 1.50 -0.12
N LYS A 10 18.30 1.61 -0.03
CA LYS A 10 19.06 1.45 1.21
C LYS A 10 18.65 2.47 2.27
N ASP A 11 18.54 3.73 1.89
CA ASP A 11 18.11 4.80 2.79
C ASP A 11 16.67 4.57 3.29
N PHE A 12 15.78 4.12 2.40
CA PHE A 12 14.40 3.83 2.75
C PHE A 12 14.28 2.66 3.72
N PHE A 13 14.89 1.51 3.41
CA PHE A 13 14.86 0.35 4.30
C PHE A 13 15.53 0.65 5.65
N GLY A 14 16.60 1.44 5.69
CA GLY A 14 17.25 1.83 6.94
C GLY A 14 16.38 2.68 7.87
N LYS A 15 15.48 3.50 7.32
CA LYS A 15 14.59 4.38 8.09
C LYS A 15 13.24 3.75 8.40
N GLU A 16 12.68 2.96 7.48
CA GLU A 16 11.28 2.50 7.55
C GLU A 16 11.13 1.02 7.92
N TYR A 17 12.21 0.32 8.25
CA TYR A 17 12.17 -1.13 8.53
C TYR A 17 11.08 -1.52 9.55
N ASP A 18 10.99 -0.79 10.67
CA ASP A 18 10.00 -1.05 11.71
C ASP A 18 8.56 -0.78 11.24
N SER A 19 8.36 0.28 10.44
CA SER A 19 7.07 0.59 9.82
C SER A 19 6.63 -0.54 8.89
N LEU A 20 7.56 -1.05 8.07
CA LEU A 20 7.32 -2.18 7.17
C LEU A 20 7.00 -3.45 7.96
N ARG A 21 7.76 -3.74 9.02
CA ARG A 21 7.55 -4.92 9.88
C ARG A 21 6.16 -4.92 10.49
N ARG A 22 5.75 -3.79 11.08
CA ARG A 22 4.39 -3.62 11.63
C ARG A 22 3.32 -3.79 10.56
N TYR A 23 3.50 -3.14 9.40
CA TYR A 23 2.57 -3.27 8.29
C TYR A 23 2.40 -4.73 7.85
N VAL A 24 3.50 -5.46 7.62
CA VAL A 24 3.45 -6.87 7.22
C VAL A 24 2.80 -7.72 8.30
N ALA A 25 3.16 -7.51 9.57
CA ALA A 25 2.59 -8.24 10.70
C ALA A 25 1.06 -8.07 10.81
N THR A 26 0.51 -6.90 10.48
CA THR A 26 -0.96 -6.70 10.45
C THR A 26 -1.67 -7.40 9.29
N LYS A 27 -0.93 -7.86 8.27
CA LYS A 27 -1.48 -8.41 7.03
C LYS A 27 -1.26 -9.92 6.88
N ILE A 28 -0.30 -10.50 7.59
CA ILE A 28 -0.13 -11.95 7.68
C ILE A 28 -1.02 -12.50 8.80
N SER A 29 -1.76 -13.56 8.52
CA SER A 29 -2.49 -14.32 9.56
C SER A 29 -1.58 -15.39 10.14
N ASP A 30 -1.85 -15.85 11.37
CA ASP A 30 -1.07 -16.92 12.04
C ASP A 30 -0.94 -18.21 11.21
N THR A 31 -1.81 -18.41 10.22
CA THR A 31 -1.78 -19.54 9.29
C THR A 31 -0.76 -19.40 8.14
N ALA A 32 -0.29 -18.18 7.85
CA ALA A 32 0.80 -17.97 6.92
C ALA A 32 2.09 -18.36 7.65
N ASN A 33 2.64 -19.54 7.37
CA ASN A 33 3.85 -20.10 8.01
C ASN A 33 5.14 -19.29 7.73
N ARG A 34 5.11 -17.96 7.82
CA ARG A 34 6.22 -17.05 7.54
C ARG A 34 6.14 -15.81 8.40
N ASP A 35 7.30 -15.37 8.88
CA ASP A 35 7.40 -14.17 9.69
C ASP A 35 7.41 -12.90 8.81
N ALA A 36 7.02 -11.78 9.41
CA ALA A 36 7.00 -10.49 8.73
C ALA A 36 8.39 -10.09 8.20
N GLU A 37 9.44 -10.44 8.92
CA GLU A 37 10.83 -10.14 8.55
C GLU A 37 11.27 -10.92 7.31
N ASP A 38 10.85 -12.18 7.16
CA ASP A 38 11.16 -13.01 5.99
C ASP A 38 10.58 -12.40 4.71
N ILE A 39 9.35 -11.90 4.78
CA ILE A 39 8.69 -11.24 3.65
C ILE A 39 9.45 -9.97 3.26
N ILE A 40 9.88 -9.18 4.25
CA ILE A 40 10.64 -7.94 4.00
C ILE A 40 12.01 -8.26 3.42
N GLN A 41 12.71 -9.27 3.94
CA GLN A 41 14.01 -9.69 3.42
C GLN A 41 13.92 -10.19 1.98
N ASP A 42 12.93 -11.04 1.65
CA ASP A 42 12.70 -11.52 0.28
C ASP A 42 12.49 -10.35 -0.69
N VAL A 43 11.71 -9.34 -0.28
CA VAL A 43 11.46 -8.16 -1.09
C VAL A 43 12.72 -7.32 -1.23
N ALA A 44 13.43 -7.05 -0.14
CA ALA A 44 14.67 -6.30 -0.17
C ALA A 44 15.68 -6.95 -1.11
N LEU A 45 15.93 -8.26 -0.97
CA LEU A 45 16.83 -9.02 -1.85
C LEU A 45 16.45 -8.89 -3.32
N LYS A 46 15.15 -9.02 -3.65
CA LYS A 46 14.66 -8.88 -5.02
C LYS A 46 14.88 -7.46 -5.57
N LEU A 47 14.59 -6.43 -4.77
CA LEU A 47 14.71 -5.04 -5.19
C LEU A 47 16.17 -4.62 -5.37
N PHE A 48 17.05 -4.96 -4.42
CA PHE A 48 18.49 -4.66 -4.54
C PHE A 48 19.13 -5.40 -5.70
N SER A 49 18.77 -6.68 -5.92
CA SER A 49 19.28 -7.46 -7.07
C SER A 49 18.78 -6.94 -8.43
N GLY A 50 17.72 -6.11 -8.42
CA GLY A 50 17.14 -5.51 -9.61
C GLY A 50 17.46 -4.02 -9.80
N ALA A 51 18.09 -3.37 -8.83
CA ALA A 51 18.16 -1.91 -8.72
C ALA A 51 18.69 -1.21 -9.98
N ASP A 52 19.73 -1.78 -10.60
CA ASP A 52 20.38 -1.23 -11.80
C ASP A 52 19.56 -1.43 -13.08
N ARG A 53 18.59 -2.34 -13.07
CA ARG A 53 17.73 -2.67 -14.22
C ARG A 53 16.42 -1.90 -14.22
N TYR A 54 16.02 -1.35 -13.07
CA TYR A 54 14.81 -0.55 -12.99
C TYR A 54 15.02 0.82 -13.59
N ALA A 55 13.97 1.36 -14.21
CA ALA A 55 13.90 2.80 -14.49
C ALA A 55 14.08 3.59 -13.18
N PRO A 56 14.49 4.87 -13.24
CA PRO A 56 14.64 5.69 -12.05
C PRO A 56 13.42 5.63 -11.14
N ILE A 57 13.64 5.23 -9.89
CA ILE A 57 12.56 5.10 -8.90
C ILE A 57 12.31 6.49 -8.31
N ASN A 58 11.20 7.11 -8.72
CA ASN A 58 10.79 8.42 -8.23
C ASN A 58 10.02 8.34 -6.90
N ASN A 59 9.28 7.25 -6.68
CA ASN A 59 8.57 6.97 -5.42
C ASN A 59 9.06 5.63 -4.85
N VAL A 60 10.11 5.69 -4.03
CA VAL A 60 10.75 4.50 -3.42
C VAL A 60 9.78 3.77 -2.51
N ALA A 61 9.03 4.54 -1.74
CA ALA A 61 8.15 3.99 -0.73
C ALA A 61 6.98 3.22 -1.33
N GLY A 62 6.29 3.82 -2.31
CA GLY A 62 5.27 3.14 -3.10
C GLY A 62 5.80 1.87 -3.78
N PHE A 63 7.01 1.93 -4.31
CA PHE A 63 7.67 0.79 -4.96
C PHE A 63 7.96 -0.36 -3.98
N VAL A 64 8.42 -0.06 -2.77
CA VAL A 64 8.67 -1.07 -1.73
C VAL A 64 7.36 -1.65 -1.19
N TYR A 65 6.41 -0.82 -0.80
CA TYR A 65 5.13 -1.28 -0.24
C TYR A 65 4.31 -2.09 -1.25
N LYS A 66 4.32 -1.72 -2.54
CA LYS A 66 3.73 -2.52 -3.61
C LYS A 66 4.41 -3.89 -3.70
N SER A 67 5.74 -3.92 -3.64
CA SER A 67 6.51 -5.16 -3.71
C SER A 67 6.25 -6.07 -2.50
N ILE A 68 6.14 -5.49 -1.30
CA ILE A 68 5.75 -6.20 -0.06
C ILE A 68 4.33 -6.75 -0.17
N ARG A 69 3.36 -5.95 -0.59
CA ARG A 69 1.98 -6.39 -0.78
C ARG A 69 1.90 -7.58 -1.73
N ASN A 70 2.62 -7.51 -2.86
CA ASN A 70 2.68 -8.61 -3.82
C ASN A 70 3.28 -9.88 -3.18
N ARG A 71 4.35 -9.73 -2.37
CA ARG A 71 4.96 -10.87 -1.67
C ARG A 71 4.02 -11.50 -0.64
N ILE A 72 3.29 -10.69 0.14
CA ILE A 72 2.28 -11.18 1.09
C ILE A 72 1.22 -12.00 0.37
N ILE A 73 0.72 -11.48 -0.76
CA ILE A 73 -0.28 -12.17 -1.58
C ILE A 73 0.26 -13.52 -2.07
N ASP A 74 1.50 -13.55 -2.57
CA ASP A 74 2.14 -14.80 -3.03
C ASP A 74 2.24 -15.84 -1.91
N VAL A 75 2.66 -15.41 -0.71
CA VAL A 75 2.77 -16.29 0.47
C VAL A 75 1.39 -16.82 0.88
N MET A 76 0.38 -15.96 0.95
CA MET A 76 -0.98 -16.36 1.31
C MET A 76 -1.61 -17.29 0.26
N ARG A 77 -1.25 -17.14 -1.02
CA ARG A 77 -1.72 -18.01 -2.12
C ARG A 77 -1.14 -19.41 -2.02
N THR A 78 0.12 -19.56 -1.63
CA THR A 78 0.76 -20.88 -1.45
C THR A 78 0.16 -21.66 -0.27
N THR A 79 -0.32 -20.97 0.76
CA THR A 79 -0.96 -21.58 1.94
C THR A 79 -2.40 -22.05 1.67
N LYS A 80 -3.11 -21.45 0.69
CA LYS A 80 -4.45 -21.87 0.28
C LYS A 80 -4.42 -22.56 -1.08
N ASN A 81 -4.30 -23.90 -1.07
CA ASN A 81 -4.79 -24.71 -2.19
C ASN A 81 -6.32 -24.54 -2.29
N THR A 82 -6.79 -23.51 -3.00
CA THR A 82 -8.13 -23.42 -3.64
C THR A 82 -8.34 -22.07 -4.32
N ASN A 83 -8.59 -22.13 -5.62
CA ASN A 83 -9.35 -21.22 -6.48
C ASN A 83 -8.94 -19.73 -6.51
N SER A 84 -8.16 -19.43 -7.56
CA SER A 84 -8.27 -18.24 -8.43
C SER A 84 -8.89 -17.00 -7.80
N VAL A 85 -8.03 -16.17 -7.22
CA VAL A 85 -8.27 -14.74 -7.08
C VAL A 85 -7.40 -14.06 -8.13
N ASP A 86 -7.96 -13.87 -9.32
CA ASP A 86 -7.48 -12.79 -10.19
C ASP A 86 -7.66 -11.49 -9.43
N MET A 87 -6.65 -10.61 -9.47
CA MET A 87 -6.82 -9.20 -9.85
C MET A 87 -5.53 -8.41 -9.60
N ASP A 88 -4.74 -8.38 -10.66
CA ASP A 88 -4.37 -7.21 -11.47
C ASP A 88 -3.71 -5.97 -10.84
N ASN A 89 -2.56 -5.68 -11.44
CA ASN A 89 -1.48 -4.80 -11.01
C ASN A 89 -1.65 -3.37 -11.54
N ASN A 90 -2.62 -2.60 -11.08
CA ASN A 90 -2.57 -1.14 -11.28
C ASN A 90 -3.55 -0.40 -10.36
N LEU A 91 -3.09 0.01 -9.18
CA LEU A 91 -3.81 0.96 -8.35
C LEU A 91 -2.78 1.78 -7.56
N VAL A 92 -2.90 3.12 -7.64
CA VAL A 92 -2.42 4.03 -6.60
C VAL A 92 -2.86 3.45 -5.26
N ASP A 93 -1.94 3.30 -4.32
CA ASP A 93 -2.24 2.75 -3.00
C ASP A 93 -2.42 3.88 -1.98
N LEU A 94 -3.16 3.65 -0.89
CA LEU A 94 -3.26 4.63 0.20
C LEU A 94 -1.88 4.98 0.76
N VAL A 95 -0.97 4.02 0.68
CA VAL A 95 0.43 4.17 1.03
C VAL A 95 1.12 5.25 0.19
N ASP A 96 0.89 5.30 -1.13
CA ASP A 96 1.43 6.35 -2.00
C ASP A 96 0.98 7.74 -1.56
N VAL A 97 -0.29 7.85 -1.15
CA VAL A 97 -0.89 9.08 -0.64
C VAL A 97 -0.23 9.51 0.69
N MET A 98 0.02 8.56 1.60
CA MET A 98 0.66 8.84 2.89
C MET A 98 2.10 9.32 2.74
N HIS A 99 2.87 8.74 1.80
CA HIS A 99 4.26 9.13 1.58
C HIS A 99 4.43 10.54 1.02
N GLN A 100 3.48 11.03 0.22
CA GLN A 100 3.50 12.40 -0.26
C GLN A 100 3.45 13.41 0.91
N VAL A 101 2.73 13.07 1.98
CA VAL A 101 2.56 13.91 3.17
C VAL A 101 3.75 13.82 4.12
N ALA A 102 4.28 12.61 4.32
CA ALA A 102 5.33 12.34 5.31
C ALA A 102 6.63 13.12 5.09
N ASN A 103 6.90 13.58 3.85
CA ASN A 103 8.06 14.42 3.54
C ASN A 103 7.91 15.88 4.02
N SER A 104 6.67 16.33 4.29
CA SER A 104 6.35 17.73 4.63
C SER A 104 5.79 17.92 6.03
N TYR A 105 5.40 16.83 6.71
CA TYR A 105 4.69 16.85 7.99
C TYR A 105 5.21 15.75 8.93
N SER A 106 5.11 15.97 10.24
CA SER A 106 5.34 14.90 11.21
C SER A 106 4.33 13.75 11.05
N SER A 107 4.60 12.60 11.67
CA SER A 107 3.72 11.42 11.59
C SER A 107 2.31 11.71 12.13
N GLU A 108 2.19 12.44 13.23
CA GLU A 108 0.90 12.81 13.82
C GLU A 108 0.13 13.80 12.93
N GLU A 109 0.82 14.80 12.38
CA GLU A 109 0.21 15.78 11.46
C GLU A 109 -0.23 15.12 10.17
N THR A 110 0.54 14.16 9.67
CA THR A 110 0.21 13.35 8.49
C THR A 110 -1.09 12.59 8.69
N VAL A 111 -1.23 11.90 9.83
CA VAL A 111 -2.45 11.17 10.18
C VAL A 111 -3.64 12.11 10.31
N LEU A 112 -3.47 13.27 10.96
CA LEU A 112 -4.53 14.26 11.12
C LEU A 112 -4.98 14.86 9.77
N LEU A 113 -4.03 15.17 8.89
CA LEU A 113 -4.30 15.68 7.55
C LEU A 113 -5.07 14.65 6.72
N LEU A 114 -4.60 13.40 6.71
CA LEU A 114 -5.24 12.31 5.98
C LEU A 114 -6.68 12.10 6.47
N LYS A 115 -6.89 12.06 7.79
CA LYS A 115 -8.22 11.94 8.39
C LYS A 115 -9.15 13.06 7.93
N LYS A 116 -8.70 14.32 7.98
CA LYS A 116 -9.47 15.47 7.48
C LYS A 116 -9.80 15.36 6.00
N CYS A 117 -8.87 14.87 5.17
CA CYS A 117 -9.12 14.69 3.74
C CYS A 117 -10.12 13.56 3.45
N ILE A 118 -10.03 12.45 4.19
CA ILE A 118 -10.99 11.32 4.11
C ILE A 118 -12.39 11.77 4.54
N ASP A 119 -12.49 12.56 5.61
CA ASP A 119 -13.77 13.09 6.11
C ASP A 119 -14.49 14.01 5.11
N GLN A 120 -13.76 14.57 4.14
CA GLN A 120 -14.32 15.40 3.06
C GLN A 120 -14.71 14.62 1.80
N LEU A 121 -14.47 13.30 1.77
CA LEU A 121 -14.90 12.47 0.65
C LEU A 121 -16.42 12.28 0.67
N LYS A 122 -17.00 12.08 -0.52
CA LYS A 122 -18.40 11.61 -0.61
C LYS A 122 -18.53 10.25 0.10
N PRO A 123 -19.68 9.93 0.72
CA PRO A 123 -19.86 8.70 1.50
C PRO A 123 -19.36 7.44 0.78
N VAL A 124 -19.78 7.25 -0.47
CA VAL A 124 -19.37 6.08 -1.29
C VAL A 124 -17.86 5.91 -1.50
N TYR A 125 -17.07 6.98 -1.37
CA TYR A 125 -15.61 6.98 -1.49
C TYR A 125 -14.95 6.87 -0.11
N LYS A 126 -15.54 7.46 0.92
CA LYS A 126 -15.09 7.31 2.30
C LYS A 126 -15.25 5.85 2.75
N ASP A 127 -16.44 5.28 2.53
CA ASP A 127 -16.80 3.95 3.00
C ASP A 127 -15.89 2.87 2.40
N ILE A 128 -15.55 2.98 1.11
CA ILE A 128 -14.66 2.00 0.47
C ILE A 128 -13.22 2.11 0.98
N ILE A 129 -12.75 3.32 1.28
CA ILE A 129 -11.41 3.52 1.87
C ILE A 129 -11.38 2.94 3.28
N ILE A 130 -12.39 3.22 4.11
CA ILE A 130 -12.47 2.66 5.47
C ILE A 130 -12.51 1.13 5.41
N ALA A 131 -13.43 0.56 4.63
CA ALA A 131 -13.62 -0.88 4.59
C ALA A 131 -12.37 -1.63 4.09
N VAL A 132 -11.72 -1.14 3.03
CA VAL A 132 -10.58 -1.84 2.41
C VAL A 132 -9.26 -1.52 3.11
N ASP A 133 -9.00 -0.24 3.36
CA ASP A 133 -7.68 0.22 3.77
C ASP A 133 -7.51 0.24 5.30
N PHE A 134 -8.58 0.43 6.06
CA PHE A 134 -8.56 0.47 7.53
C PHE A 134 -9.10 -0.81 8.18
N GLU A 135 -10.23 -1.32 7.70
CA GLU A 135 -10.90 -2.50 8.28
C GLU A 135 -10.44 -3.82 7.64
N GLY A 136 -9.80 -3.75 6.47
CA GLY A 136 -9.19 -4.91 5.81
C GLY A 136 -10.15 -5.83 5.07
N TYR A 137 -11.39 -5.40 4.82
CA TYR A 137 -12.34 -6.18 4.03
C TYR A 137 -11.88 -6.37 2.58
N SER A 138 -12.07 -7.57 2.06
CA SER A 138 -11.90 -7.85 0.64
C SER A 138 -13.07 -7.29 -0.17
N TYR A 139 -12.83 -6.96 -1.45
CA TYR A 139 -13.91 -6.55 -2.35
C TYR A 139 -15.02 -7.59 -2.47
N LYS A 140 -14.69 -8.88 -2.31
CA LYS A 140 -15.66 -9.98 -2.37
C LYS A 140 -16.58 -9.96 -1.13
N GLU A 141 -16.03 -9.75 0.06
CA GLU A 141 -16.83 -9.63 1.30
C GLU A 141 -17.77 -8.43 1.23
N ILE A 142 -17.26 -7.27 0.80
CA ILE A 142 -18.07 -6.05 0.65
C ILE A 142 -19.15 -6.28 -0.43
N SER A 143 -18.80 -6.93 -1.55
CA SER A 143 -19.74 -7.24 -2.62
C SER A 143 -20.87 -8.17 -2.13
N ASN A 144 -20.54 -9.20 -1.35
CA ASN A 144 -21.53 -10.11 -0.78
C ASN A 144 -22.47 -9.41 0.22
N GLN A 145 -21.97 -8.46 1.00
CA GLN A 145 -22.77 -7.74 2.00
C GLN A 145 -23.64 -6.64 1.39
N THR A 146 -23.14 -5.97 0.35
CA THR A 146 -23.76 -4.76 -0.20
C THR A 146 -24.49 -4.98 -1.53
N GLY A 147 -24.24 -6.12 -2.19
CA GLY A 147 -24.72 -6.41 -3.55
C GLY A 147 -23.99 -5.62 -4.66
N ILE A 148 -22.99 -4.82 -4.32
CA ILE A 148 -22.25 -3.99 -5.29
C ILE A 148 -21.17 -4.85 -5.95
N SER A 149 -20.99 -4.74 -7.27
CA SER A 149 -19.97 -5.53 -7.96
C SER A 149 -18.54 -5.15 -7.52
N THR A 150 -17.66 -6.16 -7.43
CA THR A 150 -16.25 -5.98 -7.08
C THR A 150 -15.54 -4.94 -7.96
N GLY A 151 -15.82 -4.94 -9.27
CA GLY A 151 -15.30 -3.93 -10.20
C GLY A 151 -15.76 -2.51 -9.88
N THR A 152 -17.00 -2.32 -9.43
CA THR A 152 -17.50 -1.02 -8.98
C THR A 152 -16.79 -0.56 -7.71
N LEU A 153 -16.60 -1.47 -6.74
CA LEU A 153 -15.90 -1.17 -5.49
C LEU A 153 -14.43 -0.79 -5.75
N MET A 154 -13.74 -1.53 -6.62
CA MET A 154 -12.37 -1.23 -7.03
C MET A 154 -12.26 0.13 -7.72
N SER A 155 -13.19 0.43 -8.63
CA SER A 155 -13.27 1.72 -9.32
C SER A 155 -13.57 2.88 -8.35
N ARG A 156 -14.39 2.65 -7.30
CA ARG A 156 -14.64 3.64 -6.25
C ARG A 156 -13.40 3.91 -5.41
N ARG A 157 -12.67 2.86 -4.99
CA ARG A 157 -11.42 3.02 -4.23
C ARG A 157 -10.39 3.80 -5.04
N HIS A 158 -10.21 3.45 -6.32
CA HIS A 158 -9.29 4.16 -7.19
C HIS A 158 -9.60 5.66 -7.28
N ARG A 159 -10.87 6.02 -7.54
CA ARG A 159 -11.30 7.42 -7.58
C ARG A 159 -11.11 8.11 -6.23
N ALA A 160 -11.40 7.43 -5.12
CA ALA A 160 -11.21 7.97 -3.78
C ALA A 160 -9.74 8.35 -3.54
N LEU A 161 -8.80 7.47 -3.91
CA LEU A 161 -7.36 7.72 -3.78
C LEU A 161 -6.88 8.88 -4.66
N GLY A 162 -7.36 9.00 -5.90
CA GLY A 162 -7.05 10.14 -6.76
C GLY A 162 -7.54 11.48 -6.18
N ILE A 163 -8.72 11.49 -5.57
CA ILE A 163 -9.26 12.68 -4.89
C ILE A 163 -8.41 13.03 -3.66
N LEU A 164 -8.03 12.02 -2.86
CA LEU A 164 -7.18 12.22 -1.68
C LEU A 164 -5.82 12.80 -2.07
N TYR A 165 -5.17 12.24 -3.09
CA TYR A 165 -3.90 12.72 -3.62
C TYR A 165 -3.99 14.21 -4.00
N THR A 166 -4.98 14.57 -4.82
CA THR A 166 -5.19 15.96 -5.26
C THR A 166 -5.44 16.92 -4.08
N LYS A 167 -6.28 16.51 -3.12
CA LYS A 167 -6.59 17.34 -1.94
C LYS A 167 -5.38 17.54 -1.04
N ILE A 168 -4.56 16.52 -0.91
CA ILE A 168 -3.35 16.54 -0.09
C ILE A 168 -2.28 17.43 -0.74
N GLU A 169 -2.05 17.26 -2.04
CA GLU A 169 -1.14 18.10 -2.81
C GLU A 169 -1.50 19.59 -2.70
N GLN A 170 -2.78 19.94 -2.83
CA GLN A 170 -3.26 21.31 -2.63
C GLN A 170 -3.03 21.87 -1.23
N LYS A 171 -2.93 21.01 -0.21
CA LYS A 171 -2.67 21.42 1.18
C LYS A 171 -1.18 21.44 1.53
N ILE A 172 -0.33 20.74 0.78
CA ILE A 172 1.12 20.78 0.94
C ILE A 172 1.71 22.02 0.27
N ILE A 173 1.18 22.43 -0.89
CA ILE A 173 1.70 23.58 -1.68
C ILE A 173 1.30 24.94 -1.08
N ARG A 174 0.37 24.96 -0.12
CA ARG A 174 -0.24 26.17 0.43
C ARG A 174 0.32 26.53 1.80
#